data_AF-A0A4R4E958-F1
#
_entry.id   AF-A0A4R4E958-F1
#
_cell.length_a   1.000
_cell.length_b   1.000
_cell.length_c   1.000
_cell.angle_alpha   90.00
_cell.angle_beta   90.00
_cell.angle_gamma   90.00
#
_symmetry.space_group_name_H-M   'P 1'
#
loop_
_entity.id
_entity.type
_entity.pdbx_description
1 polymer ?
#
loop_
_entity_poly.entity_id
_entity_poly.type
_entity_poly.pdbx_seq_one_letter_code
_entity_poly.pdbx_strand_id
1 'polypeptide(L)'
;MKLKTITVLMLLFSVLLSGCGEGKFKPDTMSKDDIAIMKIDDKNAKIYYGMKRSEAEKILGNGNKDILIKYDFGVEIMYRVNKENNEETVALISLDEGSKKIYSTIRGIKVGDLKSDVIKSYGEKYPVPTMKIDRDIAYYYDLKLKKFMGQESLANPLSNKDDLYEQIGTDFIFNDNGYVDRIMLYDRHMAIFFQ
;
A
#
# COMPACT_ATOMS: atom_id res chain seq x y z
N MET A 1 15.02 54.51 20.11
CA MET A 1 14.70 53.40 21.06
C MET A 1 13.20 53.42 21.31
N LYS A 2 12.39 52.37 21.19
CA LYS A 2 12.54 50.99 20.70
C LYS A 2 11.13 50.55 20.26
N LEU A 3 11.05 50.15 18.99
CA LEU A 3 10.11 49.24 18.34
C LEU A 3 9.33 48.34 19.33
N LYS A 4 8.05 48.61 19.62
CA LYS A 4 7.20 47.72 20.46
C LYS A 4 5.69 47.91 20.24
N THR A 5 5.15 47.69 19.04
CA THR A 5 3.70 47.35 18.92
C THR A 5 3.27 46.76 17.58
N ILE A 6 4.11 45.99 16.87
CA ILE A 6 3.68 45.30 15.65
C ILE A 6 4.27 43.89 15.66
N THR A 7 3.81 43.03 16.58
CA THR A 7 4.24 41.60 16.60
C THR A 7 3.20 40.69 17.23
N VAL A 8 1.91 41.04 17.17
CA VAL A 8 0.84 40.19 17.74
C VAL A 8 -0.21 39.77 16.70
N LEU A 9 -0.23 40.38 15.50
CA LEU A 9 -1.23 40.07 14.47
C LEU A 9 -0.77 39.08 13.38
N MET A 10 0.46 38.58 13.47
CA MET A 10 1.07 37.70 12.43
C MET A 10 1.28 36.25 12.88
N LEU A 11 0.86 35.89 14.11
CA LEU A 11 0.93 34.53 14.64
C LEU A 11 -0.41 33.77 14.56
N LEU A 12 -1.48 34.41 14.08
CA LEU A 12 -2.83 33.83 14.06
C LEU A 12 -3.24 33.23 12.70
N PHE A 13 -2.33 33.16 11.72
CA PHE A 13 -2.64 32.72 10.35
C PHE A 13 -2.01 31.38 9.95
N SER A 14 -1.36 30.67 10.88
CA SER A 14 -0.61 29.43 10.60
C SER A 14 -1.31 28.14 11.04
N VAL A 15 -2.60 28.16 11.41
CA VAL A 15 -3.31 27.00 12.02
C VAL A 15 -4.56 26.54 11.23
N LEU A 16 -4.71 26.84 9.94
CA LEU A 16 -5.92 26.43 9.19
C LEU A 16 -5.69 25.53 7.96
N LEU A 17 -4.56 24.82 7.85
CA LEU A 17 -4.35 23.82 6.79
C LEU A 17 -4.08 22.39 7.28
N SER A 18 -4.37 22.09 8.53
CA SER A 18 -4.42 20.71 9.03
C SER A 18 -5.88 20.24 9.11
N GLY A 19 -6.37 19.60 8.04
CA GLY A 19 -7.64 18.88 8.14
C GLY A 19 -8.46 18.67 6.87
N CYS A 20 -7.86 18.37 5.71
CA CYS A 20 -8.61 17.74 4.62
C CYS A 20 -8.21 16.28 4.50
N GLY A 21 -8.92 15.43 5.24
CA GLY A 21 -8.81 13.99 5.17
C GLY A 21 -9.45 13.35 6.40
N GLU A 22 -10.78 13.32 6.46
CA GLU A 22 -11.49 12.33 7.27
C GLU A 22 -11.04 10.94 6.78
N GLY A 23 -9.96 10.44 7.38
CA GLY A 23 -9.33 9.21 7.00
C GLY A 23 -10.14 8.04 7.56
N LYS A 24 -10.79 7.28 6.68
CA LYS A 24 -11.35 5.94 6.95
C LYS A 24 -10.30 5.00 7.58
N PHE A 25 -9.02 5.28 7.41
CA PHE A 25 -7.89 4.47 7.84
C PHE A 25 -7.26 5.00 9.14
N LYS A 26 -7.01 4.08 10.08
CA LYS A 26 -6.32 4.37 11.35
C LYS A 26 -5.00 3.59 11.39
N PRO A 27 -3.92 4.16 11.96
CA PRO A 27 -2.72 3.40 12.28
C PRO A 27 -3.04 2.17 13.14
N ASP A 28 -2.21 1.13 13.08
CA ASP A 28 -2.39 -0.14 13.78
C ASP A 28 -3.73 -0.84 13.48
N THR A 29 -4.27 -0.63 12.27
CA THR A 29 -5.43 -1.35 11.74
C THR A 29 -5.21 -1.68 10.28
N MET A 30 -5.75 -2.81 9.81
CA MET A 30 -5.70 -3.21 8.40
C MET A 30 -6.98 -3.96 7.99
N SER A 31 -7.26 -3.94 6.69
CA SER A 31 -8.44 -4.49 6.04
C SER A 31 -8.14 -4.77 4.56
N LYS A 32 -9.04 -5.47 3.85
CA LYS A 32 -8.88 -5.69 2.40
C LYS A 32 -8.80 -4.37 1.61
N ASP A 33 -9.42 -3.29 2.10
CA ASP A 33 -9.37 -1.96 1.48
C ASP A 33 -7.94 -1.41 1.40
N ASP A 34 -7.01 -1.91 2.24
CA ASP A 34 -5.61 -1.49 2.23
C ASP A 34 -4.82 -2.02 1.04
N ILE A 35 -5.33 -3.03 0.34
CA ILE A 35 -4.80 -3.48 -0.95
C ILE A 35 -5.44 -2.64 -2.04
N ALA A 36 -5.08 -1.37 -2.08
CA ALA A 36 -5.54 -0.44 -3.08
C ALA A 36 -4.54 0.70 -3.30
N ILE A 37 -4.51 1.17 -4.55
CA ILE A 37 -3.79 2.37 -4.97
C ILE A 37 -4.77 3.37 -5.58
N MET A 38 -4.36 4.63 -5.65
CA MET A 38 -5.11 5.68 -6.30
C MET A 38 -4.21 6.66 -7.03
N LYS A 39 -4.71 7.28 -8.10
CA LYS A 39 -4.04 8.43 -8.70
C LYS A 39 -4.05 9.60 -7.71
N ILE A 40 -2.94 10.32 -7.66
CA ILE A 40 -2.77 11.45 -6.74
C ILE A 40 -3.65 12.64 -7.17
N ASP A 41 -3.81 12.84 -8.47
CA ASP A 41 -4.59 13.93 -9.06
C ASP A 41 -6.07 13.60 -9.31
N ASP A 42 -6.43 12.31 -9.31
CA ASP A 42 -7.80 11.83 -9.46
C ASP A 42 -8.18 10.80 -8.39
N LYS A 43 -8.97 11.26 -7.40
CA LYS A 43 -9.44 10.41 -6.30
C LYS A 43 -10.44 9.34 -6.74
N ASN A 44 -11.01 9.41 -7.94
CA ASN A 44 -11.93 8.40 -8.46
C ASN A 44 -11.19 7.29 -9.22
N ALA A 45 -9.96 7.55 -9.69
CA ALA A 45 -9.09 6.58 -10.32
C ALA A 45 -8.40 5.70 -9.27
N LYS A 46 -9.11 4.67 -8.80
CA LYS A 46 -8.64 3.70 -7.80
C LYS A 46 -8.53 2.31 -8.41
N ILE A 47 -7.47 1.58 -8.02
CA ILE A 47 -7.32 0.16 -8.32
C ILE A 47 -7.27 -0.55 -6.97
N TYR A 48 -8.09 -1.58 -6.79
CA TYR A 48 -8.23 -2.28 -5.52
C TYR A 48 -8.32 -3.79 -5.71
N TYR A 49 -8.00 -4.52 -4.64
CA TYR A 49 -8.08 -5.97 -4.58
C TYR A 49 -9.44 -6.52 -5.02
N GLY A 50 -9.42 -7.50 -5.92
CA GLY A 50 -10.63 -8.09 -6.49
C GLY A 50 -11.26 -7.27 -7.64
N MET A 51 -10.74 -6.07 -7.97
CA MET A 51 -11.18 -5.33 -9.15
C MET A 51 -10.94 -6.16 -10.42
N LYS A 52 -11.89 -6.16 -11.36
CA LYS A 52 -11.72 -6.86 -12.63
C LYS A 52 -10.60 -6.23 -13.45
N ARG A 53 -9.82 -7.05 -14.16
CA ARG A 53 -8.77 -6.55 -15.06
C ARG A 53 -9.28 -5.50 -16.03
N SER A 54 -10.41 -5.76 -16.68
CA SER A 54 -11.02 -4.83 -17.65
C SER A 54 -11.44 -3.50 -17.03
N GLU A 55 -11.67 -3.43 -15.71
CA GLU A 55 -11.95 -2.19 -15.00
C GLU A 55 -10.65 -1.47 -14.62
N ALA A 56 -9.65 -2.21 -14.15
CA ALA A 56 -8.33 -1.66 -13.86
C ALA A 56 -7.68 -1.06 -15.13
N GLU A 57 -7.81 -1.72 -16.28
CA GLU A 57 -7.25 -1.28 -17.56
C GLU A 57 -7.95 -0.03 -18.12
N LYS A 58 -9.18 0.30 -17.68
CA LYS A 58 -9.78 1.61 -18.00
C LYS A 58 -9.05 2.77 -17.31
N ILE A 59 -8.37 2.49 -16.19
CA ILE A 59 -7.64 3.48 -15.39
C ILE A 59 -6.16 3.52 -15.78
N LEU A 60 -5.57 2.33 -15.95
CA LEU A 60 -4.14 2.13 -16.18
C LEU A 60 -3.75 2.11 -17.65
N GLY A 61 -4.72 1.97 -18.56
CA GLY A 61 -4.45 1.66 -19.96
C GLY A 61 -4.13 0.18 -20.17
N ASN A 62 -3.53 -0.13 -21.33
CA ASN A 62 -3.19 -1.50 -21.68
C ASN A 62 -1.85 -1.91 -21.05
N GLY A 63 -1.83 -3.07 -20.41
CA GLY A 63 -0.61 -3.67 -19.88
C GLY A 63 0.11 -4.56 -20.89
N ASN A 64 1.32 -5.01 -20.55
CA ASN A 64 2.02 -6.02 -21.32
C ASN A 64 1.40 -7.44 -21.16
N LYS A 65 1.89 -8.43 -21.92
CA LYS A 65 1.45 -9.83 -21.82
C LYS A 65 2.39 -10.67 -20.95
N ASP A 66 2.64 -10.22 -19.74
CA ASP A 66 3.47 -10.92 -18.76
C ASP A 66 2.61 -11.46 -17.60
N ILE A 67 3.16 -12.33 -16.74
CA ILE A 67 2.48 -12.80 -15.53
C ILE A 67 2.35 -11.65 -14.53
N LEU A 68 3.42 -10.86 -14.40
CA LEU A 68 3.40 -9.58 -13.70
C LEU A 68 3.15 -8.48 -14.74
N ILE A 69 1.89 -8.10 -14.89
CA ILE A 69 1.49 -7.17 -15.92
C ILE A 69 1.97 -5.78 -15.57
N LYS A 70 2.82 -5.22 -16.43
CA LYS A 70 3.36 -3.88 -16.29
C LYS A 70 2.48 -2.88 -17.02
N TYR A 71 2.17 -1.80 -16.34
CA TYR A 71 1.45 -0.64 -16.84
C TYR A 71 2.36 0.58 -16.83
N ASP A 72 1.92 1.63 -17.51
CA ASP A 72 2.61 2.91 -17.48
C ASP A 72 2.71 3.46 -16.05
N PHE A 73 3.70 4.34 -15.84
CA PHE A 73 3.93 5.02 -14.57
C PHE A 73 4.20 4.07 -13.39
N GLY A 74 4.91 2.97 -13.65
CA GLY A 74 5.50 2.15 -12.58
C GLY A 74 4.49 1.34 -11.76
N VAL A 75 3.35 0.99 -12.35
CA VAL A 75 2.34 0.11 -11.74
C VAL A 75 2.50 -1.29 -12.33
N GLU A 76 2.65 -2.29 -11.46
CA GLU A 76 2.64 -3.69 -11.86
C GLU A 76 1.51 -4.44 -11.12
N ILE A 77 0.76 -5.30 -11.81
CA ILE A 77 -0.36 -6.05 -11.23
C ILE A 77 -0.22 -7.53 -11.57
N MET A 78 -0.47 -8.39 -10.58
CA MET A 78 -0.80 -9.79 -10.85
C MET A 78 -2.30 -10.01 -10.70
N TYR A 79 -2.87 -10.65 -11.71
CA TYR A 79 -4.27 -11.02 -11.74
C TYR A 79 -4.46 -12.48 -11.33
N ARG A 80 -5.52 -12.74 -10.57
CA ARG A 80 -6.01 -14.08 -10.26
C ARG A 80 -7.15 -14.42 -11.21
N VAL A 81 -7.02 -15.56 -11.88
CA VAL A 81 -8.10 -16.16 -12.67
C VAL A 81 -9.03 -16.92 -11.72
N ASN A 82 -10.30 -16.55 -11.70
CA ASN A 82 -11.35 -17.37 -11.09
C ASN A 82 -11.67 -18.55 -12.02
N LYS A 83 -11.54 -19.78 -11.52
CA LYS A 83 -11.70 -21.00 -12.32
C LYS A 83 -13.14 -21.28 -12.76
N GLU A 84 -14.13 -20.71 -12.09
CA GLU A 84 -15.54 -20.96 -12.37
C GLU A 84 -16.05 -20.11 -13.55
N ASN A 85 -15.60 -18.86 -13.65
CA ASN A 85 -16.08 -17.89 -14.64
C ASN A 85 -14.97 -17.30 -15.52
N ASN A 86 -13.71 -17.75 -15.34
CA ASN A 86 -12.51 -17.29 -16.04
C ASN A 86 -12.25 -15.78 -15.90
N GLU A 87 -12.79 -15.14 -14.86
CA GLU A 87 -12.60 -13.71 -14.60
C GLU A 87 -11.24 -13.43 -13.96
N GLU A 88 -10.51 -12.47 -14.51
CA GLU A 88 -9.24 -12.00 -13.99
C GLU A 88 -9.45 -10.83 -13.02
N THR A 89 -9.00 -10.98 -11.78
CA THR A 89 -9.16 -9.97 -10.72
C THR A 89 -7.83 -9.61 -10.05
N VAL A 90 -7.68 -8.35 -9.64
CA VAL A 90 -6.44 -7.85 -9.01
C VAL A 90 -6.16 -8.63 -7.72
N ALA A 91 -4.96 -9.20 -7.58
CA ALA A 91 -4.55 -9.92 -6.38
C ALA A 91 -3.20 -9.45 -5.81
N LEU A 92 -2.38 -8.79 -6.62
CA LEU A 92 -1.18 -8.08 -6.17
C LEU A 92 -1.05 -6.77 -6.95
N ILE A 93 -0.67 -5.71 -6.25
CA ILE A 93 -0.32 -4.41 -6.82
C ILE A 93 1.09 -4.06 -6.36
N SER A 94 1.96 -3.65 -7.27
CA SER A 94 3.30 -3.16 -7.00
C SER A 94 3.48 -1.76 -7.60
N LEU A 95 4.17 -0.90 -6.87
CA LEU A 95 4.53 0.46 -7.26
C LEU A 95 6.05 0.62 -7.23
N ASP A 96 6.64 1.13 -8.31
CA ASP A 96 8.08 1.46 -8.40
C ASP A 96 8.33 2.97 -8.61
N GLU A 97 9.58 3.39 -8.84
CA GLU A 97 9.97 4.81 -9.00
C GLU A 97 9.14 5.55 -10.07
N GLY A 98 8.66 4.87 -11.12
CA GLY A 98 7.78 5.46 -12.14
C GLY A 98 6.45 5.98 -11.59
N SER A 99 6.02 5.49 -10.42
CA SER A 99 4.74 5.81 -9.79
C SER A 99 4.78 7.00 -8.83
N LYS A 100 5.97 7.42 -8.39
CA LYS A 100 6.24 8.37 -7.29
C LYS A 100 5.37 9.64 -7.23
N LYS A 101 5.00 10.19 -8.39
CA LYS A 101 4.19 11.41 -8.49
C LYS A 101 2.79 11.18 -9.07
N ILE A 102 2.48 9.93 -9.42
CA ILE A 102 1.27 9.56 -10.15
C ILE A 102 0.33 8.77 -9.23
N TYR A 103 0.85 7.81 -8.47
CA TYR A 103 0.07 6.93 -7.62
C TYR A 103 0.53 6.97 -6.16
N SER A 104 -0.41 6.70 -5.26
CA SER A 104 -0.14 6.39 -3.86
C SER A 104 -0.93 5.16 -3.45
N THR A 105 -0.59 4.56 -2.31
CA THR A 105 -1.53 3.67 -1.61
C THR A 105 -2.79 4.45 -1.24
N ILE A 106 -3.86 3.74 -0.92
CA ILE A 106 -5.10 4.37 -0.45
C ILE A 106 -4.93 5.15 0.87
N ARG A 107 -3.85 4.85 1.62
CA ARG A 107 -3.45 5.59 2.83
C ARG A 107 -2.56 6.81 2.54
N GLY A 108 -2.20 7.04 1.28
CA GLY A 108 -1.43 8.20 0.85
C GLY A 108 0.09 8.01 0.83
N ILE A 109 0.59 6.80 1.06
CA ILE A 109 2.03 6.50 0.96
C ILE A 109 2.44 6.35 -0.50
N LYS A 110 3.57 6.95 -0.87
CA LYS A 110 4.11 6.99 -2.22
C LYS A 110 5.52 6.42 -2.24
N VAL A 111 5.94 5.98 -3.42
CA VAL A 111 7.37 5.80 -3.68
C VAL A 111 8.06 7.15 -3.49
N GLY A 112 9.19 7.15 -2.79
CA GLY A 112 9.91 8.35 -2.39
C GLY A 112 9.50 8.98 -1.05
N ASP A 113 8.48 8.46 -0.35
CA ASP A 113 8.19 8.88 1.03
C ASP A 113 9.22 8.30 2.01
N LEU A 114 9.36 8.89 3.20
CA LEU A 114 10.28 8.37 4.22
C LEU A 114 9.68 7.17 4.95
N LYS A 115 10.54 6.30 5.50
CA LYS A 115 10.12 5.22 6.42
C LYS A 115 9.27 5.73 7.59
N SER A 116 9.55 6.92 8.10
CA SER A 116 8.74 7.55 9.16
C SER A 116 7.30 7.86 8.72
N ASP A 117 7.08 8.20 7.45
CA ASP A 117 5.74 8.47 6.93
C ASP A 117 4.92 7.19 6.83
N VAL A 118 5.58 6.09 6.40
CA VAL A 118 4.98 4.74 6.40
C VAL A 118 4.54 4.36 7.82
N ILE A 119 5.44 4.46 8.80
CA ILE A 119 5.15 4.13 10.21
C ILE A 119 4.00 5.00 10.74
N LYS A 120 3.98 6.30 10.41
CA LYS A 120 2.89 7.20 10.81
C LYS A 120 1.53 6.77 10.23
N SER A 121 1.51 6.26 9.00
CA SER A 121 0.29 5.86 8.27
C SER A 121 -0.22 4.47 8.67
N TYR A 122 0.67 3.50 8.83
CA TYR A 122 0.33 2.09 9.07
C TYR A 122 0.43 1.69 10.55
N GLY A 123 1.18 2.44 11.36
CA GLY A 123 1.36 2.20 12.79
C GLY A 123 2.74 1.64 13.13
N GLU A 124 3.14 1.79 14.38
CA GLU A 124 4.47 1.39 14.88
C GLU A 124 4.47 0.01 15.56
N LYS A 125 3.29 -0.54 15.89
CA LYS A 125 3.21 -1.73 16.76
C LYS A 125 3.53 -3.03 16.05
N TYR A 126 3.23 -3.11 14.76
CA TYR A 126 3.21 -4.37 14.01
C TYR A 126 4.08 -4.45 12.74
N PRO A 127 5.01 -3.52 12.42
CA PRO A 127 5.91 -3.76 11.30
C PRO A 127 6.80 -4.97 11.61
N VAL A 128 6.89 -5.90 10.67
CA VAL A 128 7.87 -6.99 10.70
C VAL A 128 8.97 -6.70 9.69
N PRO A 129 10.25 -6.97 10.00
CA PRO A 129 11.30 -6.97 8.98
C PRO A 129 10.94 -7.95 7.86
N THR A 130 11.16 -7.56 6.60
CA THR A 130 10.97 -8.53 5.51
C THR A 130 12.06 -9.60 5.58
N MET A 131 11.78 -10.80 5.05
CA MET A 131 12.73 -11.91 5.08
C MET A 131 13.99 -11.68 4.22
N LYS A 132 14.04 -10.60 3.42
CA LYS A 132 15.13 -10.33 2.47
C LYS A 132 16.18 -9.37 3.02
N ILE A 133 15.77 -8.30 3.71
CA ILE A 133 16.65 -7.25 4.24
C ILE A 133 15.99 -6.62 5.48
N ASP A 134 16.69 -6.54 6.61
CA ASP A 134 16.20 -5.97 7.88
C ASP A 134 15.74 -4.49 7.77
N ARG A 135 16.18 -3.80 6.71
CA ARG A 135 15.79 -2.43 6.39
C ARG A 135 14.32 -2.32 6.02
N ASP A 136 13.81 -3.28 5.26
CA ASP A 136 12.49 -3.28 4.65
C ASP A 136 11.45 -3.74 5.67
N ILE A 137 10.25 -3.18 5.62
CA ILE A 137 9.18 -3.51 6.57
C ILE A 137 7.95 -4.01 5.84
N ALA A 138 7.23 -4.92 6.48
CA ALA A 138 5.94 -5.39 6.04
C ALA A 138 4.93 -5.33 7.17
N TYR A 139 3.66 -5.19 6.81
CA TYR A 139 2.54 -5.37 7.72
C TYR A 139 1.70 -6.52 7.20
N TYR A 140 1.51 -7.54 8.03
CA TYR A 140 0.68 -8.69 7.72
C TYR A 140 -0.52 -8.74 8.63
N TYR A 141 -1.68 -9.03 8.06
CA TYR A 141 -2.93 -9.05 8.80
C TYR A 141 -3.76 -10.27 8.41
N ASP A 142 -4.20 -11.02 9.42
CA ASP A 142 -5.14 -12.12 9.26
C ASP A 142 -6.56 -11.57 9.42
N LEU A 143 -7.33 -11.57 8.34
CA LEU A 143 -8.68 -11.00 8.29
C LEU A 143 -9.71 -11.86 9.01
N LYS A 144 -9.47 -13.17 9.09
CA LYS A 144 -10.33 -14.14 9.77
C LYS A 144 -10.18 -14.02 11.28
N LEU A 145 -8.94 -13.94 11.76
CA LEU A 145 -8.62 -13.76 13.19
C LEU A 145 -8.63 -12.29 13.62
N LYS A 146 -8.70 -11.36 12.67
CA LYS A 146 -8.68 -9.91 12.89
C LYS A 146 -7.49 -9.46 13.74
N LYS A 147 -6.30 -9.91 13.38
CA LYS A 147 -5.06 -9.57 14.09
C LYS A 147 -3.88 -9.43 13.15
N PHE A 148 -2.93 -8.60 13.54
CA PHE A 148 -1.63 -8.56 12.89
C PHE A 148 -0.86 -9.86 13.12
N MET A 149 -0.06 -10.25 12.14
CA MET A 149 0.79 -11.43 12.18
C MET A 149 2.24 -11.01 12.42
N GLY A 150 2.86 -11.57 13.46
CA GLY A 150 4.30 -11.42 13.72
C GLY A 150 5.13 -12.43 12.93
N GLN A 151 6.46 -12.26 12.98
CA GLN A 151 7.42 -13.09 12.23
C GLN A 151 7.26 -14.61 12.51
N GLU A 152 7.03 -15.00 13.77
CA GLU A 152 6.78 -16.40 14.13
C GLU A 152 5.54 -16.97 13.43
N SER A 153 4.46 -16.19 13.35
CA SER A 153 3.23 -16.62 12.67
C SER A 153 3.41 -16.80 11.17
N LEU A 154 4.36 -16.07 10.57
CA LEU A 154 4.67 -16.17 9.14
C LEU A 154 5.59 -17.36 8.84
N ALA A 155 6.44 -17.75 9.79
CA ALA A 155 7.35 -18.88 9.69
C ALA A 155 6.68 -20.24 9.93
N ASN A 156 5.54 -20.25 10.63
CA ASN A 156 4.82 -21.48 10.92
C ASN A 156 4.21 -22.11 9.64
N PRO A 157 4.31 -23.43 9.47
CA PRO A 157 3.62 -24.13 8.39
C PRO A 157 2.12 -23.88 8.46
N LEU A 158 1.52 -23.57 7.31
CA LEU A 158 0.07 -23.38 7.22
C LEU A 158 -0.62 -24.73 7.37
N SER A 159 -1.60 -24.80 8.27
CA SER A 159 -2.49 -25.97 8.39
C SER A 159 -3.43 -26.10 7.19
N ASN A 160 -3.83 -24.97 6.58
CA ASN A 160 -4.65 -24.92 5.38
C ASN A 160 -4.14 -23.80 4.45
N LYS A 161 -3.91 -24.12 3.18
CA LYS A 161 -3.47 -23.14 2.17
C LYS A 161 -4.54 -22.10 1.86
N ASP A 162 -5.82 -22.44 2.03
CA ASP A 162 -6.93 -21.52 1.75
C ASP A 162 -6.98 -20.34 2.73
N ASP A 163 -6.39 -20.48 3.93
CA ASP A 163 -6.30 -19.38 4.88
C ASP A 163 -5.45 -18.21 4.33
N LEU A 164 -4.57 -18.47 3.35
CA LEU A 164 -3.75 -17.43 2.74
C LEU A 164 -4.54 -16.39 1.91
N TYR A 165 -5.73 -16.74 1.42
CA TYR A 165 -6.61 -15.78 0.74
C TYR A 165 -7.17 -14.72 1.71
N GLU A 166 -7.20 -15.03 3.00
CA GLU A 166 -7.66 -14.15 4.08
C GLU A 166 -6.50 -13.56 4.89
N GLN A 167 -5.27 -13.71 4.42
CA GLN A 167 -4.10 -13.08 5.00
C GLN A 167 -3.52 -12.10 3.99
N ILE A 168 -3.41 -10.84 4.39
CA ILE A 168 -2.96 -9.75 3.52
C ILE A 168 -1.62 -9.21 3.96
N GLY A 169 -0.87 -8.67 3.01
CA GLY A 169 0.45 -8.07 3.20
C GLY A 169 0.57 -6.72 2.51
N THR A 170 1.27 -5.79 3.18
CA THR A 170 1.76 -4.56 2.57
C THR A 170 3.23 -4.41 2.88
N ASP A 171 4.07 -4.48 1.86
CA ASP A 171 5.53 -4.43 1.98
C ASP A 171 6.04 -3.09 1.46
N PHE A 172 6.97 -2.50 2.21
CA PHE A 172 7.67 -1.27 1.88
C PHE A 172 9.16 -1.58 1.85
N ILE A 173 9.72 -1.54 0.64
CA ILE A 173 11.14 -1.70 0.38
C ILE A 173 11.73 -0.29 0.35
N PHE A 174 12.78 -0.07 1.13
CA PHE A 174 13.44 1.23 1.18
C PHE A 174 14.74 1.21 0.39
N ASN A 175 15.25 2.35 -0.02
CA ASN A 175 16.63 2.49 -0.48
C ASN A 175 17.57 2.80 0.71
N ASP A 176 18.87 2.91 0.44
CA ASP A 176 19.90 3.16 1.47
C ASP A 176 19.73 4.50 2.20
N ASN A 177 18.99 5.43 1.61
CA ASN A 177 18.68 6.74 2.19
C ASN A 177 17.38 6.72 3.03
N GLY A 178 16.73 5.57 3.19
CA GLY A 178 15.51 5.41 3.99
C GLY A 178 14.22 5.88 3.33
N TYR A 179 14.24 6.12 2.01
CA TYR A 179 13.05 6.43 1.23
C TYR A 179 12.45 5.17 0.63
N VAL A 180 11.13 5.11 0.52
CA VAL A 180 10.41 4.03 -0.17
C VAL A 180 10.89 3.96 -1.61
N ASP A 181 11.40 2.80 -2.01
CA ASP A 181 11.83 2.48 -3.37
C ASP A 181 10.75 1.66 -4.10
N ARG A 182 10.07 0.76 -3.37
CA ARG A 182 8.98 -0.06 -3.89
C ARG A 182 7.93 -0.31 -2.83
N ILE A 183 6.67 -0.40 -3.27
CA ILE A 183 5.53 -0.78 -2.43
C ILE A 183 4.90 -2.02 -3.06
N MET A 184 4.54 -3.02 -2.25
CA MET A 184 3.77 -4.19 -2.70
C MET A 184 2.56 -4.40 -1.80
N LEU A 185 1.38 -4.61 -2.39
CA LEU A 185 0.11 -4.82 -1.70
C LEU A 185 -0.53 -6.11 -2.24
N TYR A 186 -0.85 -7.07 -1.37
CA TYR A 186 -1.25 -8.41 -1.84
C TYR A 186 -1.99 -9.22 -0.78
N ASP A 187 -2.66 -10.29 -1.23
CA ASP A 187 -2.93 -11.44 -0.36
C ASP A 187 -1.76 -12.43 -0.39
N ARG A 188 -1.52 -13.13 0.72
CA ARG A 188 -0.36 -14.02 0.88
C ARG A 188 -0.43 -15.23 -0.05
N HIS A 189 -1.60 -15.64 -0.53
CA HIS A 189 -1.69 -16.74 -1.49
C HIS A 189 -1.02 -16.33 -2.80
N MET A 190 -1.29 -15.11 -3.28
CA MET A 190 -0.64 -14.57 -4.47
C MET A 190 0.87 -14.47 -4.27
N ALA A 191 1.33 -13.95 -3.14
CA ALA A 191 2.78 -13.80 -2.87
C ALA A 191 3.55 -15.14 -2.76
N ILE A 192 2.91 -16.22 -2.29
CA ILE A 192 3.59 -17.50 -2.06
C ILE A 192 3.52 -18.44 -3.28
N PHE A 193 2.38 -18.50 -3.97
CA PHE A 193 2.11 -19.56 -4.94
C PHE A 193 2.16 -19.13 -6.40
N PHE A 194 2.39 -17.85 -6.70
CA PHE A 194 2.70 -17.42 -8.06
C PHE A 194 4.23 -17.38 -8.26
N GLN A 195 4.78 -18.58 -8.51
CA GLN A 195 6.09 -18.83 -9.13
C GLN A 195 5.88 -19.72 -10.36
#